data_AF-A0A923LYN3-F1
#
_entry.id   AF-A0A923LYN3-F1
#
_cell.length_a   1.000
_cell.length_b   1.000
_cell.length_c   1.000
_cell.angle_alpha   90.00
_cell.angle_beta   90.00
_cell.angle_gamma   90.00
#
_symmetry.space_group_name_H-M   'P 1'
#
loop_
_entity.id
_entity.type
_entity.pdbx_description
1 polymer ?
#
loop_
_entity_poly.entity_id
_entity_poly.type
_entity_poly.pdbx_seq_one_letter_code
_entity_poly.pdbx_strand_id
1 'polypeptide(L)'
;MYYMLCCDISTLCCTAADLESIIADFSTRYHKLSDNLWLFCTPKTKAIESYVSPEKYLVLYALQDYLTPDNRVFAFAIPKNGYCYELPKAAEEFLLIDEPDDD
;
A
#
# COMPACT_ATOMS: atom_id res chain seq x y z
N MET A 1 -1.70 -6.85 7.96
CA MET A 1 -1.35 -5.54 8.57
C MET A 1 -1.70 -4.44 7.58
N TYR A 2 -2.07 -3.24 8.05
CA TYR A 2 -2.47 -2.13 7.18
C TYR A 2 -1.32 -1.18 6.86
N TYR A 3 -1.35 -0.66 5.63
CA TYR A 3 -0.33 0.20 5.07
C TYR A 3 -0.98 1.30 4.22
N MET A 4 -0.28 2.42 4.07
CA MET A 4 -0.62 3.45 3.09
C MET A 4 0.49 3.58 2.07
N LEU A 5 0.11 3.60 0.79
CA LEU A 5 0.96 3.98 -0.34
C LEU A 5 0.63 5.42 -0.73
N CYS A 6 1.65 6.26 -0.77
CA CYS A 6 1.62 7.58 -1.35
C CYS A 6 2.41 7.55 -2.65
N CYS A 7 1.78 7.90 -3.76
CA CYS A 7 2.39 7.81 -5.08
C CYS A 7 1.89 8.93 -5.99
N ASP A 8 2.80 9.78 -6.48
CA ASP A 8 2.51 10.66 -7.61
C ASP A 8 2.68 9.87 -8.91
N ILE A 9 1.57 9.40 -9.47
CA ILE A 9 1.60 8.51 -10.63
C ILE A 9 2.24 9.14 -11.87
N SER A 10 2.22 10.48 -11.97
CA SER A 10 2.85 11.19 -13.08
C SER A 10 4.38 11.03 -13.10
N THR A 11 4.95 10.55 -11.99
CA THR A 11 6.38 10.27 -11.84
C THR A 11 6.75 8.81 -12.08
N LEU A 12 5.78 7.95 -12.42
CA LEU A 12 5.99 6.54 -12.73
C LEU A 12 5.88 6.24 -14.23
N CYS A 13 6.55 5.18 -14.66
CA CYS A 13 6.44 4.64 -16.01
C CYS A 13 5.27 3.63 -16.15
N CYS A 14 4.12 3.92 -15.53
CA CYS A 14 2.95 3.06 -15.58
C CYS A 14 1.64 3.86 -15.55
N THR A 15 0.54 3.20 -15.90
CA THR A 15 -0.80 3.80 -15.78
C THR A 15 -1.41 3.54 -14.40
N ALA A 16 -2.50 4.25 -14.08
CA ALA A 16 -3.25 4.01 -12.84
C ALA A 16 -3.79 2.59 -12.76
N ALA A 17 -4.19 2.01 -13.89
CA ALA A 17 -4.65 0.63 -13.94
C ALA A 17 -3.51 -0.37 -13.64
N ASP A 18 -2.30 -0.12 -14.15
CA ASP A 18 -1.14 -0.95 -13.87
C ASP A 18 -0.77 -0.89 -12.38
N LEU A 19 -0.72 0.32 -11.80
CA LEU A 19 -0.45 0.52 -10.39
C LEU A 19 -1.49 -0.18 -9.51
N GLU A 20 -2.78 -0.01 -9.80
CA GLU A 20 -3.86 -0.65 -9.05
C GLU A 20 -3.83 -2.18 -9.20
N SER A 21 -3.43 -2.71 -10.35
CA SER A 21 -3.20 -4.16 -10.53
C SER A 21 -2.07 -4.68 -9.66
N ILE A 22 -0.95 -3.98 -9.57
CA ILE A 22 0.20 -4.36 -8.73
C ILE A 22 -0.19 -4.35 -7.25
N ILE A 23 -0.91 -3.31 -6.82
CA ILE A 23 -1.42 -3.23 -5.44
C ILE A 23 -2.39 -4.38 -5.17
N ALA A 24 -3.31 -4.68 -6.10
CA ALA A 24 -4.26 -5.77 -5.96
C ALA A 24 -3.56 -7.14 -5.83
N ASP A 25 -2.53 -7.40 -6.62
CA ASP A 25 -1.77 -8.67 -6.57
C ASP A 25 -0.93 -8.80 -5.30
N PHE A 26 -0.41 -7.69 -4.78
CA PHE A 26 0.41 -7.67 -3.57
C PHE A 26 -0.42 -7.71 -2.28
N SER A 27 -1.64 -7.18 -2.31
CA SER A 27 -2.51 -7.02 -1.14
C SER A 27 -3.59 -8.10 -1.05
N THR A 28 -4.10 -8.35 0.16
CA THR A 28 -5.36 -9.10 0.33
C THR A 28 -6.55 -8.23 -0.01
N ARG A 29 -6.45 -6.94 0.34
CA ARG A 29 -7.45 -5.91 0.08
C ARG A 29 -6.75 -4.58 -0.11
N TYR A 30 -7.31 -3.72 -0.95
CA TYR A 30 -6.89 -2.34 -1.07
C TYR A 30 -8.08 -1.40 -1.25
N HIS A 31 -7.85 -0.12 -1.00
CA HIS A 31 -8.80 0.95 -1.18
C HIS A 31 -8.09 2.20 -1.69
N LYS A 32 -8.53 2.72 -2.83
CA LYS A 32 -8.05 3.99 -3.36
C LYS A 32 -8.74 5.14 -2.61
N LEU A 33 -7.94 5.94 -1.91
CA LEU A 33 -8.42 7.09 -1.14
C LEU A 33 -8.48 8.37 -1.98
N SER A 34 -7.50 8.55 -2.87
CA SER A 34 -7.42 9.66 -3.81
C SER A 34 -6.58 9.26 -5.02
N ASP A 35 -6.35 10.18 -5.95
CA ASP A 35 -5.50 9.93 -7.12
C ASP A 35 -4.04 9.61 -6.78
N ASN A 36 -3.60 9.91 -5.54
CA ASN A 36 -2.21 9.71 -5.12
C ASN A 36 -2.08 8.88 -3.82
N LEU A 37 -3.19 8.36 -3.28
CA LEU A 37 -3.22 7.66 -1.99
C LEU A 37 -4.01 6.36 -2.09
N TRP A 38 -3.39 5.28 -1.65
CA TRP A 38 -4.01 3.96 -1.55
C TRP A 38 -3.75 3.38 -0.16
N LEU A 39 -4.79 2.80 0.43
CA LEU A 39 -4.69 1.95 1.59
C LEU A 39 -4.62 0.51 1.12
N PHE A 40 -3.80 -0.31 1.77
CA PHE A 40 -3.74 -1.73 1.48
C PHE A 40 -3.47 -2.56 2.73
N CYS A 41 -3.97 -3.78 2.74
CA CYS A 41 -3.63 -4.79 3.72
C CYS A 41 -2.84 -5.89 3.02
N THR A 42 -1.75 -6.34 3.64
CA THR A 42 -1.02 -7.51 3.14
C THR A 42 -0.43 -8.29 4.32
N PRO A 43 -0.32 -9.61 4.20
CA PRO A 43 0.33 -10.43 5.20
C PRO A 43 1.84 -10.18 5.23
N LYS A 44 2.47 -10.28 6.40
CA LYS A 44 3.94 -10.08 6.51
C LYS A 44 4.73 -11.13 5.73
N THR A 45 4.13 -12.31 5.55
CA THR A 45 4.72 -13.44 4.82
C THR A 45 4.97 -13.14 3.34
N LYS A 46 4.22 -12.22 2.71
CA LYS A 46 4.42 -11.82 1.31
C LYS A 46 5.79 -11.22 1.01
N ALA A 47 6.45 -10.64 2.01
CA ALA A 47 7.75 -9.99 1.88
C ALA A 47 8.88 -10.71 2.61
N ILE A 48 8.59 -11.84 3.28
CA ILE A 48 9.52 -12.48 4.22
C ILE A 48 10.80 -12.98 3.56
N GLU A 49 10.69 -13.53 2.34
CA GLU A 49 11.84 -14.06 1.58
C GLU A 49 12.83 -12.97 1.17
N SER A 50 12.36 -11.72 1.09
CA SER A 50 13.19 -10.57 0.73
C SER A 50 13.75 -9.83 1.94
N TYR A 51 13.50 -10.30 3.16
CA TYR A 51 13.99 -9.69 4.41
C TYR A 51 13.69 -8.19 4.54
N VAL A 52 12.58 -7.74 3.95
CA VAL A 52 12.08 -6.36 4.02
C VAL A 52 10.66 -6.34 4.54
N SER A 53 10.23 -5.21 5.09
CA SER A 53 8.85 -5.01 5.49
C SER A 53 7.94 -4.87 4.25
N PRO A 54 6.65 -5.26 4.31
CA PRO A 54 5.78 -5.27 3.13
C PRO A 54 5.65 -3.92 2.42
N GLU A 55 5.64 -2.81 3.16
CA GLU A 55 5.63 -1.47 2.58
C GLU A 55 6.91 -1.17 1.78
N LYS A 56 8.07 -1.64 2.26
CA LYS A 56 9.33 -1.52 1.52
C LYS A 56 9.35 -2.46 0.32
N TYR A 57 8.78 -3.67 0.47
CA TYR A 57 8.71 -4.63 -0.62
C TYR A 57 7.95 -4.08 -1.82
N LEU A 58 6.77 -3.50 -1.57
CA LEU A 58 5.94 -2.91 -2.61
C LEU A 58 6.72 -1.88 -3.43
N VAL A 59 7.45 -0.99 -2.76
CA VAL A 59 8.20 0.08 -3.44
C VAL A 59 9.47 -0.45 -4.11
N LEU A 60 10.28 -1.25 -3.42
CA LEU A 60 11.61 -1.64 -3.89
C LEU A 60 11.61 -2.79 -4.90
N TYR A 61 10.62 -3.67 -4.84
CA TYR A 61 10.57 -4.88 -5.65
C TYR A 61 9.35 -4.91 -6.56
N ALA A 62 8.13 -4.74 -6.04
CA ALA A 62 6.93 -4.85 -6.87
C ALA A 62 6.77 -3.70 -7.87
N LEU A 63 7.19 -2.49 -7.49
CA LEU A 63 7.16 -1.31 -8.36
C LEU A 63 8.47 -1.05 -9.10
N GLN A 64 9.50 -1.89 -8.90
CA GLN A 64 10.88 -1.62 -9.33
C GLN A 64 10.98 -1.23 -10.81
N ASP A 65 10.30 -1.97 -11.69
CA ASP A 65 10.36 -1.77 -13.14
C ASP A 65 9.61 -0.51 -13.62
N TYR A 66 8.82 0.11 -12.74
CA TYR A 66 8.01 1.29 -13.04
C TYR A 66 8.57 2.57 -12.42
N LEU A 67 9.57 2.46 -11.54
CA LEU A 67 10.19 3.63 -10.90
C LEU A 67 11.06 4.42 -11.89
N THR A 68 10.97 5.75 -11.79
CA THR A 68 11.88 6.67 -12.45
C THR A 68 12.87 7.27 -11.45
N PRO A 69 13.97 7.91 -11.89
CA PRO A 69 14.86 8.65 -10.99
C PRO A 69 14.16 9.74 -10.16
N ASP A 70 13.07 10.32 -10.70
CA ASP A 70 12.31 11.41 -10.08
C ASP A 70 11.03 10.92 -9.38
N ASN A 71 10.92 9.61 -9.13
CA ASN A 71 9.73 9.03 -8.53
C ASN A 71 9.40 9.67 -7.17
N ARG A 72 8.11 9.82 -6.89
CA ARG A 72 7.61 10.28 -5.59
C ARG A 72 6.71 9.20 -5.00
N VAL A 73 7.32 8.07 -4.69
CA VAL A 73 6.62 6.91 -4.11
C VAL A 73 7.20 6.56 -2.76
N PHE A 74 6.32 6.44 -1.76
CA PHE A 74 6.68 5.93 -0.45
C PHE A 74 5.48 5.22 0.17
N ALA A 75 5.76 4.22 1.00
CA ALA A 75 4.74 3.50 1.73
C ALA A 75 5.14 3.35 3.19
N PHE A 76 4.15 3.29 4.08
CA PHE A 76 4.37 3.13 5.50
C PHE A 76 3.27 2.31 6.17
N ALA A 77 3.66 1.64 7.26
CA ALA A 77 2.74 0.89 8.09
C ALA A 77 1.83 1.82 8.89
N ILE A 78 0.55 1.48 8.95
CA ILE A 78 -0.44 2.18 9.77
C ILE A 78 -0.54 1.43 11.11
N PRO A 79 -0.21 2.08 12.24
CA PRO A 79 -0.32 1.46 13.55
C PRO A 79 -1.80 1.20 13.88
N LYS A 80 -2.13 -0.02 14.34
CA LYS A 80 -3.47 -0.40 14.81
C LYS A 80 -3.70 0.15 16.23
N ASN A 81 -3.79 1.48 16.35
CA ASN A 81 -4.01 2.17 17.62
C ASN A 81 -5.49 2.55 17.83
N GLY A 82 -6.37 2.23 16.87
CA GLY A 82 -7.81 2.51 16.94
C GLY A 82 -8.20 3.96 16.66
N TYR A 83 -7.25 4.83 16.30
CA TYR A 83 -7.50 6.24 16.04
C TYR A 83 -7.36 6.56 14.55
N CYS A 84 -8.48 6.88 13.92
CA CYS A 84 -8.56 7.36 12.54
C CYS A 84 -9.13 8.79 12.56
N TYR A 85 -8.28 9.81 12.73
CA TYR A 85 -8.74 11.20 12.75
C TYR A 85 -8.83 11.75 11.32
N GLU A 86 -9.93 12.42 11.01
CA GLU A 86 -10.15 13.17 9.75
C GLU A 86 -10.03 12.32 8.47
N LEU A 87 -10.15 11.00 8.57
CA LEU A 87 -10.20 10.14 7.40
C LEU A 87 -11.62 10.13 6.81
N PRO A 88 -11.75 10.04 5.48
CA PRO A 88 -13.04 9.73 4.86
C PRO A 88 -13.62 8.44 5.43
N LYS A 89 -14.95 8.39 5.61
CA LYS A 89 -15.65 7.24 6.21
C LYS A 89 -15.28 5.89 5.57
N ALA A 90 -15.11 5.84 4.24
CA ALA A 90 -14.71 4.62 3.54
C ALA A 90 -13.30 4.13 3.93
N ALA A 91 -12.38 5.04 4.23
CA ALA A 91 -11.05 4.70 4.74
C ALA A 91 -11.10 4.20 6.18
N GLU A 92 -11.93 4.83 7.03
CA GLU A 92 -12.15 4.35 8.40
C GLU A 92 -12.71 2.93 8.39
N GLU A 93 -13.77 2.69 7.61
CA GLU A 93 -14.38 1.37 7.44
C GLU A 93 -13.36 0.34 6.93
N PHE A 94 -12.48 0.72 5.99
CA PHE A 94 -11.42 -0.16 5.51
C PHE A 94 -10.43 -0.56 6.62
N LEU A 95 -9.99 0.40 7.45
CA LEU A 95 -8.98 0.20 8.50
C LEU A 95 -9.51 -0.51 9.75
N LEU A 96 -10.82 -0.42 10.00
CA LEU A 96 -11.48 -1.03 11.15
C LEU A 96 -11.85 -2.50 10.94
N ILE A 97 -11.67 -3.05 9.73
CA ILE A 97 -11.91 -4.47 9.49
C ILE A 97 -10.84 -5.26 10.24
N ASP A 98 -11.30 -6.22 11.05
CA ASP A 98 -10.39 -7.10 11.76
C ASP A 98 -9.85 -8.14 10.76
N GLU A 99 -8.56 -8.03 10.47
CA GLU A 99 -7.84 -9.06 9.72
C GLU A 99 -7.24 -10.02 10.74
N PRO A 100 -7.27 -11.34 10.50
CA PRO A 100 -6.53 -12.27 11.33
C PRO A 100 -5.07 -11.83 11.37
N ASP A 101 -4.54 -11.65 12.58
CA ASP A 101 -3.12 -11.36 12.74
C ASP A 101 -2.34 -12.59 12.22
N ASP A 102 -1.39 -12.36 11.31
CA ASP A 102 -0.42 -13.39 10.94
C ASP A 102 0.51 -13.62 12.14
N ASP A 103 0.11 -14.53 13.03
CA ASP A 103 0.99 -15.16 14.02
C ASP A 103 1.91 -16.20 13.37
#